data_AF-A0A8D9F4W6-F1
#
_entry.id   AF-A0A8D9F4W6-F1
#
_cell.length_a   1.000
_cell.length_b   1.000
_cell.length_c   1.000
_cell.angle_alpha   90.00
_cell.angle_beta   90.00
_cell.angle_gamma   90.00
#
_symmetry.space_group_name_H-M   'P 1'
#
loop_
_entity.id
_entity.type
_entity.pdbx_description
1 polymer ?
#
loop_
_entity_poly.entity_id
_entity_poly.type
_entity_poly.pdbx_seq_one_letter_code
_entity_poly.pdbx_strand_id
1 'polypeptide(L)'
;MATGEGDNVASKTEGEDSILIGRDDIRSFYVKFDRSENKCHDEDVSKVIFNLQHGEISVYYHYGENNITQSYRKFQTSTVKIWDDLTELVKCYRSDGDSTKIDSNQSLSKLIQTWTQRQSDYLQTINHYVTEIRALLNARKIDRYKPKLVASIYYLETDGAAKEAYLKEKAAKREAELKDLAMDFDYAAVYLGKLSAEDLKTPAIVGKVREECLNNLKQIWKLRVELYEERLKRVHVELGELEKENLSSVERKERVKLHEEGKIEPLALAREHDEKRTFESLERKEKRVRTQVEGSLEATKLDKMNAFDSLDRLEDLKRGTFDFGQRKEDLMNEKVLVHRMLNEYLTREMLAEKCVALERRFDEYVRKHSSHWTTCARITKQNLS
;
A
#
# COMPACT_ATOMS: atom_id res chain seq x y z
N MET A 1 7.89 32.43 62.88
CA MET A 1 9.26 32.40 62.33
C MET A 1 9.57 30.98 61.89
N ALA A 2 9.48 30.74 60.58
CA ALA A 2 10.11 29.63 59.85
C ALA A 2 9.76 29.86 58.37
N THR A 3 10.67 30.48 57.65
CA THR A 3 10.62 30.69 56.20
C THR A 3 11.02 29.39 55.51
N GLY A 4 10.07 28.72 54.85
CA GLY A 4 10.36 27.61 53.95
C GLY A 4 10.58 28.17 52.55
N GLU A 5 11.83 28.13 52.10
CA GLU A 5 12.25 28.44 50.73
C GLU A 5 11.58 27.46 49.75
N GLY A 6 10.82 28.00 48.80
CA GLY A 6 10.25 27.24 47.70
C GLY A 6 11.28 27.12 46.59
N ASP A 7 11.83 25.91 46.43
CA ASP A 7 12.64 25.55 45.27
C ASP A 7 11.79 25.58 44.01
N ASN A 8 12.03 26.63 43.23
CA ASN A 8 11.49 26.84 41.90
C ASN A 8 12.23 25.91 40.92
N VAL A 9 11.82 24.64 40.85
CA VAL A 9 12.29 23.72 39.81
C VAL A 9 11.62 24.12 38.50
N ALA A 10 12.28 25.02 37.77
CA ALA A 10 12.01 25.27 36.37
C ALA A 10 12.22 23.96 35.59
N SER A 11 11.12 23.25 35.32
CA SER A 11 11.10 22.17 34.34
C SER A 11 11.41 22.76 32.97
N LYS A 12 12.70 22.78 32.62
CA LYS A 12 13.14 22.87 31.23
C LYS A 12 12.49 21.69 30.50
N THR A 13 11.42 21.97 29.78
CA THR A 13 10.93 21.11 28.72
C THR A 13 12.07 20.95 27.72
N GLU A 14 12.75 19.81 27.79
CA GLU A 14 13.71 19.38 26.78
C GLU A 14 13.02 19.47 25.42
N GLY A 15 13.73 20.09 24.48
CA GLY A 15 13.24 20.36 23.14
C GLY A 15 12.70 19.09 22.51
N GLU A 16 11.46 19.15 22.06
CA GLU A 16 10.87 18.18 21.17
C GLU A 16 11.64 18.24 19.85
N ASP A 17 12.73 17.48 19.75
CA ASP A 17 13.30 17.08 18.47
C ASP A 17 12.28 16.15 17.81
N SER A 18 11.30 16.76 17.15
CA SER A 18 10.53 16.09 16.13
C SER A 18 11.52 15.67 15.06
N ILE A 19 11.95 14.40 15.10
CA ILE A 19 12.75 13.78 14.04
C ILE A 19 11.82 13.62 12.83
N LEU A 20 11.53 14.74 12.18
CA LEU A 20 10.92 14.80 10.86
C LEU A 20 12.02 14.42 9.89
N ILE A 21 12.32 13.13 9.81
CA ILE A 21 13.13 12.62 8.69
C ILE A 21 12.31 12.98 7.45
N GLY A 22 12.75 13.91 6.61
CA GLY A 22 12.14 14.22 5.32
C GLY A 22 12.44 13.13 4.28
N ARG A 23 11.87 13.26 3.07
CA ARG A 23 12.33 12.48 1.90
C ARG A 23 13.79 12.84 1.54
N ASP A 24 14.24 14.02 1.97
CA ASP A 24 15.54 14.61 1.64
C ASP A 24 16.66 14.29 2.66
N ASP A 25 16.37 13.49 3.68
CA ASP A 25 17.31 13.29 4.80
C ASP A 25 18.23 12.07 4.65
N ILE A 26 18.01 11.23 3.63
CA ILE A 26 18.91 10.13 3.34
C ILE A 26 20.14 10.71 2.66
N ARG A 27 21.22 10.93 3.41
CA ARG A 27 22.48 11.45 2.86
C ARG A 27 23.28 10.38 2.12
N SER A 28 23.31 9.18 2.67
CA SER A 28 24.00 8.03 2.10
C SER A 28 23.44 6.73 2.66
N PHE A 29 23.52 5.66 1.88
CA PHE A 29 23.25 4.31 2.35
C PHE A 29 24.21 3.31 1.71
N TYR A 30 24.32 2.12 2.29
CA TYR A 30 25.15 1.05 1.73
C TYR A 30 24.42 -0.28 1.73
N VAL A 31 24.77 -1.12 0.75
CA VAL A 31 24.31 -2.51 0.62
C VAL A 31 25.53 -3.41 0.75
N LYS A 32 25.43 -4.46 1.56
CA LYS A 32 26.44 -5.50 1.70
C LYS A 32 25.99 -6.75 0.96
N PHE A 33 26.94 -7.47 0.39
CA PHE A 33 26.74 -8.70 -0.34
C PHE A 33 27.67 -9.77 0.22
N ASP A 34 27.20 -11.00 0.18
CA ASP A 34 27.98 -12.17 0.59
C ASP A 34 28.88 -12.64 -0.56
N ARG A 35 30.01 -13.27 -0.20
CA ARG A 35 30.99 -13.78 -1.15
C ARG A 35 30.38 -14.86 -2.03
N SER A 36 30.59 -14.76 -3.34
CA SER A 36 30.27 -15.82 -4.29
C SER A 36 31.53 -16.59 -4.70
N GLU A 37 31.53 -17.91 -4.47
CA GLU A 37 32.65 -18.79 -4.85
C GLU A 37 32.85 -18.87 -6.37
N ASN A 38 31.80 -18.58 -7.15
CA ASN A 38 31.83 -18.67 -8.61
C ASN A 38 32.48 -17.46 -9.30
N LYS A 39 32.90 -16.43 -8.54
CA LYS A 39 33.44 -15.18 -9.09
C LYS A 39 34.83 -14.88 -8.53
N CYS A 40 35.69 -14.33 -9.39
CA CYS A 40 36.95 -13.76 -8.94
C CYS A 40 36.68 -12.64 -7.92
N HIS A 41 37.61 -12.45 -6.97
CA HIS A 41 37.49 -11.42 -5.93
C HIS A 41 37.30 -10.02 -6.51
N ASP A 42 37.98 -9.71 -7.63
CA ASP A 42 37.89 -8.41 -8.33
C ASP A 42 36.60 -8.17 -9.12
N GLU A 43 35.77 -9.20 -9.30
CA GLU A 43 34.46 -9.10 -9.97
C GLU A 43 33.30 -9.27 -9.00
N ASP A 44 33.58 -9.76 -7.81
CA ASP A 44 32.57 -10.03 -6.79
C ASP A 44 32.45 -8.86 -5.84
N VAL A 45 31.28 -8.22 -5.88
CA VAL A 45 31.03 -7.01 -5.12
C VAL A 45 30.70 -7.38 -3.68
N SER A 46 31.41 -6.80 -2.72
CA SER A 46 31.16 -7.01 -1.29
C SER A 46 30.26 -5.93 -0.69
N LYS A 47 30.40 -4.69 -1.15
CA LYS A 47 29.68 -3.55 -0.61
C LYS A 47 29.54 -2.47 -1.66
N VAL A 48 28.35 -1.87 -1.74
CA VAL A 48 28.11 -0.66 -2.53
C VAL A 48 27.65 0.45 -1.61
N ILE A 49 28.25 1.62 -1.76
CA ILE A 49 27.90 2.84 -1.03
C ILE A 49 27.32 3.82 -2.02
N PHE A 50 26.08 4.23 -1.78
CA PHE A 50 25.40 5.29 -2.52
C PHE A 50 25.46 6.56 -1.67
N ASN A 51 26.25 7.53 -2.09
CA ASN A 51 26.32 8.84 -1.48
C ASN A 51 25.44 9.80 -2.28
N LEU A 52 24.22 10.01 -1.79
CA LEU A 52 23.20 10.80 -2.48
C LEU A 52 23.55 12.29 -2.47
N GLN A 53 24.12 12.77 -1.37
CA GLN A 53 24.51 14.17 -1.20
C GLN A 53 25.58 14.60 -2.20
N HIS A 54 26.54 13.73 -2.48
CA HIS A 54 27.64 14.02 -3.41
C HIS A 54 27.40 13.46 -4.82
N GLY A 55 26.32 12.71 -5.05
CA GLY A 55 26.09 12.01 -6.31
C GLY A 55 27.25 11.08 -6.63
N GLU A 56 27.60 10.19 -5.69
CA GLU A 56 28.71 9.24 -5.86
C GLU A 56 28.26 7.82 -5.56
N ILE A 57 28.72 6.87 -6.37
CA ILE A 57 28.54 5.43 -6.13
C ILE A 57 29.92 4.81 -5.95
N SER A 58 30.18 4.22 -4.79
CA SER A 58 31.42 3.48 -4.53
C SER A 58 31.14 1.99 -4.42
N VAL A 59 31.74 1.21 -5.30
CA VAL A 59 31.62 -0.26 -5.37
C VAL A 59 32.93 -0.85 -4.85
N TYR A 60 32.83 -1.63 -3.77
CA TYR A 60 33.94 -2.34 -3.16
C TYR A 60 33.82 -3.83 -3.45
N TYR A 61 34.91 -4.45 -3.87
CA TYR A 61 34.96 -5.86 -4.22
C TYR A 61 35.48 -6.70 -3.06
N HIS A 62 35.33 -8.02 -3.07
CA HIS A 62 35.87 -8.85 -1.99
C HIS A 62 37.41 -8.83 -1.97
N TYR A 63 38.01 -9.05 -0.80
CA TYR A 63 39.46 -9.17 -0.68
C TYR A 63 39.97 -10.40 -1.43
N GLY A 64 41.04 -10.24 -2.21
CA GLY A 64 41.80 -11.35 -2.76
C GLY A 64 42.77 -11.92 -1.72
N GLU A 65 43.11 -13.21 -1.81
CA GLU A 65 43.97 -13.91 -0.84
C GLU A 65 45.36 -13.26 -0.66
N ASN A 66 45.86 -12.58 -1.69
CA ASN A 66 47.18 -11.94 -1.68
C ASN A 66 47.13 -10.40 -1.70
N ASN A 67 45.94 -9.82 -1.51
CA ASN A 67 45.74 -8.38 -1.64
C ASN A 67 45.71 -7.68 -0.28
N ILE A 68 46.65 -6.75 -0.05
CA ILE A 68 46.73 -5.95 1.17
C ILE A 68 45.53 -4.99 1.27
N THR A 69 45.05 -4.52 0.13
CA THR A 69 43.97 -3.52 0.03
C THR A 69 42.81 -4.02 -0.81
N GLN A 70 41.59 -3.66 -0.41
CA GLN A 70 40.38 -3.97 -1.15
C GLN A 70 40.34 -3.19 -2.47
N SER A 71 40.05 -3.86 -3.59
CA SER A 71 39.80 -3.17 -4.85
C SER A 71 38.45 -2.44 -4.80
N TYR A 72 38.40 -1.24 -5.37
CA TYR A 72 37.19 -0.44 -5.40
C TYR A 72 37.09 0.41 -6.68
N ARG A 73 35.85 0.74 -7.04
CA ARG A 73 35.52 1.68 -8.11
C ARG A 73 34.60 2.74 -7.59
N LYS A 74 34.88 3.99 -7.94
CA LYS A 74 34.08 5.14 -7.58
C LYS A 74 33.57 5.82 -8.85
N PHE A 75 32.25 5.97 -8.92
CA PHE A 75 31.51 6.58 -10.01
C PHE A 75 30.91 7.90 -9.54
N GLN A 76 30.99 8.93 -10.37
CA GLN A 76 30.30 10.19 -10.18
C GLN A 76 28.99 10.18 -10.98
N THR A 77 27.83 10.29 -10.32
CA THR A 77 26.50 10.29 -10.97
C THR A 77 26.01 11.68 -11.38
N SER A 78 26.85 12.73 -11.30
CA SER A 78 26.45 14.12 -11.57
C SER A 78 26.00 14.35 -13.02
N THR A 79 24.70 14.29 -13.30
CA THR A 79 23.98 14.91 -14.45
C THR A 79 24.65 14.85 -15.84
N VAL A 80 25.39 13.79 -16.15
CA VAL A 80 26.11 13.71 -17.42
C VAL A 80 25.17 13.26 -18.54
N LYS A 81 24.61 14.23 -19.27
CA LYS A 81 24.01 14.03 -20.61
C LYS A 81 25.07 13.71 -21.70
N ILE A 82 26.34 13.57 -21.32
CA ILE A 82 27.48 13.47 -22.24
C ILE A 82 28.22 12.15 -21.97
N TRP A 83 27.75 11.07 -22.59
CA TRP A 83 28.32 9.73 -22.46
C TRP A 83 29.67 9.56 -23.18
N ASP A 84 30.20 10.62 -23.80
CA ASP A 84 31.33 10.53 -24.73
C ASP A 84 32.68 10.34 -24.03
N ASP A 85 32.88 10.80 -22.79
CA ASP A 85 34.14 10.65 -22.03
C ASP A 85 33.93 10.09 -20.60
N LEU A 86 33.56 8.80 -20.53
CA LEU A 86 33.35 8.08 -19.26
C LEU A 86 34.63 7.85 -18.43
N THR A 87 35.81 7.92 -19.06
CA THR A 87 37.10 7.63 -18.41
C THR A 87 37.51 8.65 -17.35
N GLU A 88 37.07 9.91 -17.46
CA GLU A 88 37.36 10.95 -16.46
C GLU A 88 36.46 10.87 -15.22
N LEU A 89 35.30 10.21 -15.34
CA LEU A 89 34.25 10.14 -14.32
C LEU A 89 34.39 8.92 -13.40
N VAL A 90 35.36 8.04 -13.65
CA VAL A 90 35.56 6.81 -12.88
C VAL A 90 36.94 6.78 -12.27
N LYS A 91 36.99 6.78 -10.93
CA LYS A 91 38.21 6.52 -10.17
C LYS A 91 38.24 5.04 -9.80
N CYS A 92 39.17 4.29 -10.37
CA CYS A 92 39.37 2.88 -10.07
C CYS A 92 40.66 2.69 -9.28
N TYR A 93 40.63 1.83 -8.28
CA TYR A 93 41.81 1.31 -7.62
C TYR A 93 41.75 -0.22 -7.66
N ARG A 94 42.73 -0.83 -8.34
CA ARG A 94 42.94 -2.29 -8.40
C ARG A 94 44.22 -2.61 -7.64
N SER A 95 44.17 -3.62 -6.78
CA SER A 95 45.32 -4.07 -5.99
C SER A 95 46.32 -4.86 -6.83
N ASP A 96 45.85 -5.52 -7.90
CA ASP A 96 46.68 -6.29 -8.81
C ASP A 96 47.34 -5.37 -9.86
N GLY A 97 48.67 -5.25 -9.80
CA GLY A 97 49.46 -4.36 -10.67
C GLY A 97 49.52 -4.74 -12.15
N ASP A 98 49.00 -5.89 -12.55
CA ASP A 98 49.19 -6.47 -13.90
C ASP A 98 48.03 -6.23 -14.89
N SER A 99 46.92 -5.60 -14.47
CA SER A 99 45.75 -5.45 -15.35
C SER A 99 45.84 -4.17 -16.21
N THR A 100 46.53 -4.23 -17.35
CA THR A 100 46.49 -3.20 -18.41
C THR A 100 45.18 -3.20 -19.23
N LYS A 101 44.25 -4.12 -18.94
CA LYS A 101 42.91 -4.12 -19.54
C LYS A 101 42.03 -3.08 -18.86
N ILE A 102 42.07 -1.87 -19.41
CA ILE A 102 41.00 -0.89 -19.26
C ILE A 102 39.74 -1.56 -19.82
N ASP A 103 38.75 -1.78 -18.96
CA ASP A 103 37.44 -2.28 -19.36
C ASP A 103 36.91 -1.35 -20.47
N SER A 104 36.35 -1.92 -21.55
CA SER A 104 35.84 -1.10 -22.65
C SER A 104 34.80 -0.11 -22.12
N ASN A 105 34.76 1.12 -22.66
CA ASN A 105 33.82 2.15 -22.22
C ASN A 105 32.35 1.65 -22.20
N GLN A 106 32.03 0.67 -23.07
CA GLN A 106 30.73 0.00 -23.10
C GLN A 106 30.43 -0.85 -21.85
N SER A 107 31.38 -1.61 -21.32
CA SER A 107 31.15 -2.42 -20.11
C SER A 107 31.05 -1.54 -18.87
N LEU A 108 31.85 -0.47 -18.80
CA LEU A 108 31.79 0.52 -17.72
C LEU A 108 30.45 1.27 -17.70
N SER A 109 29.98 1.72 -18.87
CA SER A 109 28.67 2.36 -19.05
C SER A 109 27.53 1.46 -18.56
N LYS A 110 27.51 0.19 -18.99
CA LYS A 110 26.50 -0.79 -18.54
C LYS A 110 26.53 -0.98 -17.02
N LEU A 111 27.72 -1.00 -16.42
CA LEU A 111 27.88 -1.17 -14.98
C LEU A 111 27.34 0.05 -14.21
N ILE A 112 27.66 1.27 -14.65
CA ILE A 112 27.10 2.52 -14.09
C ILE A 112 25.58 2.54 -14.21
N GLN A 113 25.03 2.21 -15.37
CA GLN A 113 23.59 2.15 -15.60
C GLN A 113 22.93 1.15 -14.65
N THR A 114 23.51 -0.05 -14.51
CA THR A 114 23.01 -1.10 -13.60
C THR A 114 22.97 -0.62 -12.16
N TRP A 115 24.05 0.01 -11.67
CA TRP A 115 24.09 0.52 -10.29
C TRP A 115 23.17 1.72 -10.07
N THR A 116 23.01 2.58 -11.06
CA THR A 116 22.08 3.72 -11.00
C THR A 116 20.63 3.24 -10.93
N GLN A 117 20.27 2.21 -11.71
CA GLN A 117 18.94 1.60 -11.64
C GLN A 117 18.71 0.95 -10.27
N ARG A 118 19.66 0.14 -9.80
CA ARG A 118 19.59 -0.48 -8.46
C ARG A 118 19.50 0.55 -7.34
N GLN A 119 20.21 1.68 -7.46
CA GLN A 119 20.11 2.78 -6.51
C GLN A 119 18.67 3.26 -6.38
N SER A 120 17.96 3.44 -7.50
CA SER A 120 16.54 3.84 -7.51
C SER A 120 15.66 2.80 -6.80
N ASP A 121 15.85 1.52 -7.11
CA ASP A 121 15.06 0.42 -6.51
C ASP A 121 15.27 0.32 -5.00
N TYR A 122 16.52 0.40 -4.55
CA TYR A 122 16.85 0.42 -3.13
C TYR A 122 16.31 1.66 -2.44
N LEU A 123 16.40 2.84 -3.07
CA LEU A 123 15.85 4.07 -2.50
C LEU A 123 14.33 3.99 -2.33
N GLN A 124 13.61 3.42 -3.31
CA GLN A 124 12.17 3.20 -3.21
C GLN A 124 11.84 2.27 -2.03
N THR A 125 12.62 1.21 -1.85
CA THR A 125 12.46 0.24 -0.76
C THR A 125 12.74 0.87 0.61
N ILE A 126 13.83 1.64 0.73
CA ILE A 126 14.14 2.38 1.97
C ILE A 126 13.02 3.37 2.30
N ASN A 127 12.52 4.11 1.30
CA ASN A 127 11.40 5.04 1.50
C ASN A 127 10.12 4.34 1.97
N HIS A 128 9.85 3.13 1.47
CA HIS A 128 8.73 2.31 1.93
C HIS A 128 8.89 1.98 3.43
N TYR A 129 10.05 1.46 3.84
CA TYR A 129 10.33 1.16 5.25
C TYR A 129 10.30 2.39 6.15
N VAL A 130 10.85 3.51 5.70
CA VAL A 130 10.79 4.77 6.45
C VAL A 130 9.33 5.19 6.68
N THR A 131 8.47 5.03 5.68
CA THR A 131 7.03 5.33 5.81
C THR A 131 6.36 4.41 6.84
N GLU A 132 6.66 3.12 6.80
CA GLU A 132 6.15 2.13 7.76
C GLU A 132 6.62 2.43 9.19
N ILE A 133 7.92 2.70 9.37
CA ILE A 133 8.50 3.06 10.67
C ILE A 133 7.84 4.33 11.21
N ARG A 134 7.61 5.35 10.37
CA ARG A 134 6.89 6.57 10.77
C ARG A 134 5.47 6.26 11.22
N ALA A 135 4.74 5.39 10.51
CA ALA A 135 3.41 4.97 10.91
C ALA A 135 3.42 4.29 12.29
N LEU A 136 4.39 3.40 12.53
CA LEU A 136 4.57 2.73 13.82
C LEU A 136 4.93 3.70 14.95
N LEU A 137 5.83 4.64 14.71
CA LEU A 137 6.21 5.67 15.69
C LEU A 137 5.02 6.58 16.03
N ASN A 138 4.23 6.97 15.02
CA ASN A 138 3.02 7.75 15.23
C ASN A 138 1.97 6.97 16.03
N ALA A 139 1.75 5.70 15.72
CA ALA A 139 0.86 4.83 16.49
C ALA A 139 1.32 4.76 17.96
N ARG A 140 2.62 4.52 18.21
CA ARG A 140 3.19 4.52 19.56
C ARG A 140 3.05 5.86 20.28
N LYS A 141 3.17 6.98 19.57
CA LYS A 141 2.95 8.32 20.13
C LYS A 141 1.50 8.46 20.59
N ILE A 142 0.54 8.04 19.76
CA ILE A 142 -0.89 8.06 20.11
C ILE A 142 -1.14 7.17 21.33
N ASP A 143 -0.63 5.94 21.35
CA ASP A 143 -0.81 5.00 22.45
C ASP A 143 -0.25 5.52 23.78
N ARG A 144 0.94 6.14 23.75
CA ARG A 144 1.59 6.67 24.96
C ARG A 144 0.88 7.87 25.53
N TYR A 145 0.43 8.81 24.70
CA TYR A 145 -0.11 10.09 25.17
C TYR A 145 -1.64 10.10 25.28
N LYS A 146 -2.32 9.19 24.59
CA LYS A 146 -3.79 9.09 24.59
C LYS A 146 -4.23 7.62 24.62
N PRO A 147 -3.85 6.84 25.65
CA PRO A 147 -4.34 5.47 25.78
C PRO A 147 -5.87 5.50 25.87
N LYS A 148 -6.55 4.98 24.85
CA LYS A 148 -8.01 4.84 24.83
C LYS A 148 -8.36 3.37 24.85
N LEU A 149 -8.93 2.91 25.96
CA LEU A 149 -9.61 1.62 26.00
C LEU A 149 -10.92 1.78 25.22
N VAL A 150 -10.97 1.27 23.99
CA VAL A 150 -12.16 1.37 23.13
C VAL A 150 -13.28 0.47 23.65
N ALA A 151 -12.95 -0.76 24.04
CA ALA A 151 -13.87 -1.67 24.70
C ALA A 151 -13.08 -2.68 25.54
N SER A 152 -13.61 -3.05 26.70
CA SER A 152 -13.07 -4.15 27.49
C SER A 152 -13.64 -5.47 26.96
N ILE A 153 -12.77 -6.46 26.76
CA ILE A 153 -13.15 -7.79 26.25
C ILE A 153 -14.20 -8.43 27.18
N TYR A 154 -14.01 -8.33 28.49
CA TYR A 154 -14.96 -8.84 29.48
C TYR A 154 -16.36 -8.21 29.34
N TYR A 155 -16.46 -6.91 29.06
CA TYR A 155 -17.75 -6.23 28.92
C TYR A 155 -18.44 -6.59 27.60
N LEU A 156 -17.68 -6.82 26.53
CA LEU A 156 -18.24 -7.26 25.24
C LEU A 156 -18.81 -8.68 25.30
N GLU A 157 -18.25 -9.55 26.15
CA GLU A 157 -18.71 -10.93 26.29
C GLU A 157 -19.88 -11.07 27.27
N THR A 158 -19.92 -10.24 28.32
CA THR A 158 -20.94 -10.33 29.38
C THR A 158 -22.18 -9.47 29.12
N ASP A 159 -22.03 -8.34 28.43
CA ASP A 159 -23.12 -7.40 28.15
C ASP A 159 -23.39 -7.31 26.64
N GLY A 160 -24.50 -7.93 26.22
CA GLY A 160 -24.96 -7.92 24.83
C GLY A 160 -25.23 -6.51 24.30
N ALA A 161 -25.69 -5.58 25.15
CA ALA A 161 -25.95 -4.19 24.73
C ALA A 161 -24.64 -3.44 24.44
N ALA A 162 -23.61 -3.66 25.26
CA ALA A 162 -22.28 -3.10 25.04
C ALA A 162 -21.65 -3.65 23.73
N LYS A 163 -21.84 -4.93 23.45
CA LYS A 163 -21.40 -5.57 22.19
C LYS A 163 -22.08 -4.93 20.97
N GLU A 164 -23.39 -4.72 21.01
CA GLU A 164 -24.13 -4.11 19.90
C GLU A 164 -23.73 -2.65 19.68
N ALA A 165 -23.55 -1.88 20.75
CA ALA A 165 -23.08 -0.50 20.67
C ALA A 165 -21.69 -0.39 20.04
N TYR A 166 -20.76 -1.26 20.43
CA TYR A 166 -19.42 -1.33 19.85
C TYR A 166 -19.44 -1.69 18.35
N LEU A 167 -20.26 -2.67 17.96
CA LEU A 167 -20.43 -3.05 16.55
C LEU A 167 -21.01 -1.89 15.72
N LYS A 168 -22.00 -1.17 16.25
CA LYS A 168 -22.57 0.02 15.61
C LYS A 168 -21.54 1.14 15.45
N GLU A 169 -20.77 1.44 16.49
CA GLU A 169 -19.72 2.46 16.41
C GLU A 169 -18.63 2.07 15.39
N LYS A 170 -18.21 0.80 15.38
CA LYS A 170 -17.24 0.27 14.42
C LYS A 170 -17.76 0.34 12.98
N ALA A 171 -19.03 0.02 12.76
CA ALA A 171 -19.68 0.14 11.44
C ALA A 171 -19.76 1.61 11.00
N ALA A 172 -20.16 2.51 11.89
CA ALA A 172 -20.23 3.95 11.61
C ALA A 172 -18.86 4.55 11.28
N LYS A 173 -17.79 4.15 12.00
CA LYS A 173 -16.41 4.56 11.68
C LYS A 173 -15.96 4.07 10.31
N ARG A 174 -16.22 2.81 9.96
CA ARG A 174 -15.94 2.29 8.62
C ARG A 174 -16.71 3.03 7.55
N GLU A 175 -17.98 3.35 7.78
CA GLU A 175 -18.78 4.13 6.84
C GLU A 175 -18.21 5.55 6.68
N ALA A 176 -17.77 6.19 7.76
CA ALA A 176 -17.12 7.49 7.73
C ALA A 176 -15.78 7.45 6.98
N GLU A 177 -14.91 6.46 7.26
CA GLU A 177 -13.65 6.27 6.53
C GLU A 177 -13.90 6.02 5.04
N LEU A 178 -14.91 5.22 4.68
CA LEU A 178 -15.31 5.00 3.30
C LEU A 178 -15.87 6.27 2.65
N LYS A 179 -16.60 7.10 3.39
CA LYS A 179 -17.05 8.42 2.94
C LYS A 179 -15.89 9.37 2.75
N ASP A 180 -14.88 9.36 3.62
CA ASP A 180 -13.67 10.18 3.49
C ASP A 180 -12.80 9.70 2.30
N LEU A 181 -12.74 8.39 2.05
CA LEU A 181 -12.17 7.81 0.83
C LEU A 181 -12.99 8.14 -0.42
N ALA A 182 -14.30 8.34 -0.27
CA ALA A 182 -15.21 8.79 -1.32
C ALA A 182 -15.23 10.32 -1.47
N MET A 183 -14.76 11.08 -0.47
CA MET A 183 -14.61 12.52 -0.55
C MET A 183 -13.63 12.84 -1.67
N ASP A 184 -14.08 13.73 -2.55
CA ASP A 184 -13.55 13.93 -3.89
C ASP A 184 -12.04 14.25 -3.85
N PHE A 185 -11.21 13.27 -4.21
CA PHE A 185 -9.85 13.54 -4.68
C PHE A 185 -9.97 14.63 -5.75
N ASP A 186 -9.28 15.77 -5.58
CA ASP A 186 -9.35 16.87 -6.53
C ASP A 186 -8.68 16.43 -7.85
N TYR A 187 -9.48 15.75 -8.65
CA TYR A 187 -9.04 15.08 -9.86
C TYR A 187 -8.53 16.09 -10.88
N ALA A 188 -9.09 17.30 -10.85
CA ALA A 188 -8.65 18.41 -11.69
C ALA A 188 -7.25 18.90 -11.31
N ALA A 189 -6.88 18.91 -10.02
CA ALA A 189 -5.59 19.43 -9.56
C ALA A 189 -4.38 18.72 -10.20
N VAL A 190 -4.47 17.40 -10.42
CA VAL A 190 -3.40 16.61 -11.06
C VAL A 190 -3.17 17.03 -12.52
N TYR A 191 -4.23 17.36 -13.23
CA TYR A 191 -4.18 17.79 -14.63
C TYR A 191 -3.78 19.26 -14.75
N LEU A 192 -4.30 20.10 -13.85
CA LEU A 192 -3.96 21.52 -13.77
C LEU A 192 -2.50 21.74 -13.37
N GLY A 193 -1.92 20.88 -12.52
CA GLY A 193 -0.50 20.94 -12.15
C GLY A 193 0.47 20.60 -13.29
N LYS A 194 0.01 19.98 -14.38
CA LYS A 194 0.84 19.68 -15.56
C LYS A 194 0.93 20.85 -16.55
N LEU A 195 0.03 21.82 -16.44
CA LEU A 195 -0.03 22.97 -17.35
C LEU A 195 0.93 24.06 -16.89
N SER A 196 1.73 24.59 -17.81
CA SER A 196 2.53 25.80 -17.55
C SER A 196 1.65 27.05 -17.57
N ALA A 197 2.16 28.17 -17.04
CA ALA A 197 1.46 29.46 -17.08
C ALA A 197 1.21 29.98 -18.51
N GLU A 198 1.98 29.50 -19.50
CA GLU A 198 1.81 29.83 -20.91
C GLU A 198 0.70 29.00 -21.55
N ASP A 199 0.62 27.71 -21.20
CA ASP A 199 -0.42 26.80 -21.67
C ASP A 199 -1.82 27.23 -21.21
N LEU A 200 -1.92 27.76 -19.99
CA LEU A 200 -3.17 28.28 -19.42
C LEU A 200 -3.75 29.48 -20.19
N LYS A 201 -2.93 30.21 -20.97
CA LYS A 201 -3.39 31.33 -21.80
C LYS A 201 -3.99 30.86 -23.12
N THR A 202 -3.71 29.63 -23.54
CA THR A 202 -4.17 29.09 -24.81
C THR A 202 -5.45 28.28 -24.58
N PRO A 203 -6.64 28.79 -24.94
CA PRO A 203 -7.90 28.13 -24.63
C PRO A 203 -8.01 26.74 -25.27
N ALA A 204 -7.34 26.51 -26.40
CA ALA A 204 -7.30 25.20 -27.06
C ALA A 204 -6.55 24.14 -26.23
N ILE A 205 -5.47 24.51 -25.55
CA ILE A 205 -4.69 23.58 -24.71
C ILE A 205 -5.47 23.27 -23.43
N VAL A 206 -6.05 24.30 -22.82
CA VAL A 206 -6.92 24.16 -21.64
C VAL A 206 -8.15 23.28 -21.95
N GLY A 207 -8.77 23.45 -23.12
CA GLY A 207 -9.87 22.60 -23.60
C GLY A 207 -9.46 21.13 -23.74
N LYS A 208 -8.29 20.86 -24.34
CA LYS A 208 -7.76 19.49 -24.45
C LYS A 208 -7.51 18.84 -23.09
N VAL A 209 -6.88 19.54 -22.16
CA VAL A 209 -6.63 19.01 -20.81
C VAL A 209 -7.93 18.79 -20.03
N ARG A 210 -8.93 19.64 -20.23
CA ARG A 210 -10.29 19.44 -19.70
C ARG A 210 -10.91 18.16 -20.26
N GLU A 211 -10.86 17.93 -21.57
CA GLU A 211 -11.38 16.72 -22.20
C GLU A 211 -10.65 15.45 -21.73
N GLU A 212 -9.32 15.50 -21.62
CA GLU A 212 -8.51 14.38 -21.09
C GLU A 212 -8.86 14.06 -19.64
N CYS A 213 -9.03 15.08 -18.80
CA CYS A 213 -9.44 14.93 -17.41
C CYS A 213 -10.83 14.28 -17.32
N LEU A 214 -11.81 14.78 -18.08
CA LEU A 214 -13.17 14.22 -18.12
C LEU A 214 -13.19 12.79 -18.66
N ASN A 215 -12.42 12.48 -19.70
CA ASN A 215 -12.36 11.14 -20.27
C ASN A 215 -11.72 10.14 -19.31
N ASN A 216 -10.64 10.51 -18.62
CA ASN A 216 -10.03 9.63 -17.62
C ASN A 216 -10.95 9.44 -16.41
N LEU A 217 -11.64 10.51 -15.97
CA LEU A 217 -12.66 10.37 -14.92
C LEU A 217 -13.74 9.37 -15.34
N LYS A 218 -14.29 9.46 -16.56
CA LYS A 218 -15.25 8.48 -17.09
C LYS A 218 -14.69 7.05 -17.09
N GLN A 219 -13.43 6.86 -17.46
CA GLN A 219 -12.79 5.54 -17.45
C GLN A 219 -12.66 4.98 -16.03
N ILE A 220 -12.22 5.79 -15.06
CA ILE A 220 -12.13 5.37 -13.65
C ILE A 220 -13.50 4.98 -13.11
N TRP A 221 -14.54 5.76 -13.44
CA TRP A 221 -15.89 5.45 -13.00
C TRP A 221 -16.41 4.15 -13.61
N LYS A 222 -16.15 3.92 -14.90
CA LYS A 222 -16.48 2.66 -15.56
C LYS A 222 -15.79 1.48 -14.87
N LEU A 223 -14.48 1.58 -14.58
CA LEU A 223 -13.73 0.54 -13.86
C LEU A 223 -14.28 0.31 -12.45
N ARG A 224 -14.69 1.37 -11.73
CA ARG A 224 -15.32 1.24 -10.40
C ARG A 224 -16.65 0.51 -10.48
N VAL A 225 -17.50 0.82 -11.46
CA VAL A 225 -18.77 0.13 -11.69
C VAL A 225 -18.52 -1.35 -11.97
N GLU A 226 -17.60 -1.67 -12.89
CA GLU A 226 -17.22 -3.06 -13.20
C GLU A 226 -16.75 -3.81 -11.94
N LEU A 227 -15.91 -3.17 -11.11
CA LEU A 227 -15.44 -3.74 -9.85
C LEU A 227 -16.58 -4.03 -8.87
N TYR A 228 -17.54 -3.12 -8.73
CA TYR A 228 -18.70 -3.32 -7.86
C TYR A 228 -19.67 -4.37 -8.41
N GLU A 229 -19.88 -4.42 -9.72
CA GLU A 229 -20.68 -5.48 -10.35
C GLU A 229 -20.06 -6.86 -10.13
N GLU A 230 -18.74 -6.99 -10.29
CA GLU A 230 -18.04 -8.23 -9.97
C GLU A 230 -18.16 -8.60 -8.50
N ARG A 231 -18.00 -7.64 -7.58
CA ARG A 231 -18.18 -7.90 -6.15
C ARG A 231 -19.61 -8.35 -5.85
N LEU A 232 -20.60 -7.71 -6.45
CA LEU A 232 -22.01 -8.09 -6.29
C LEU A 232 -22.27 -9.51 -6.80
N LYS A 233 -21.71 -9.91 -7.95
CA LYS A 233 -21.79 -11.29 -8.47
C LYS A 233 -21.17 -12.28 -7.48
N ARG A 234 -20.00 -11.97 -6.93
CA ARG A 234 -19.33 -12.81 -5.91
C ARG A 234 -20.18 -12.97 -4.66
N VAL A 235 -20.69 -11.87 -4.10
CA VAL A 235 -21.58 -11.90 -2.92
C VAL A 235 -22.83 -12.74 -3.16
N HIS A 236 -23.42 -12.70 -4.37
CA HIS A 236 -24.54 -13.57 -4.72
C HIS A 236 -24.18 -15.05 -4.72
N VAL A 237 -23.00 -15.41 -5.24
CA VAL A 237 -22.50 -16.79 -5.22
C VAL A 237 -22.26 -17.24 -3.77
N GLU A 238 -21.57 -16.44 -2.97
CA GLU A 238 -21.30 -16.75 -1.55
C GLU A 238 -22.60 -16.93 -0.75
N LEU A 239 -23.58 -16.06 -0.93
CA LEU A 239 -24.90 -16.21 -0.31
C LEU A 239 -25.59 -17.51 -0.73
N GLY A 240 -25.55 -17.86 -2.02
CA GLY A 240 -26.14 -19.10 -2.53
C GLY A 240 -25.44 -20.37 -2.01
N GLU A 241 -24.11 -20.33 -1.83
CA GLU A 241 -23.35 -21.42 -1.22
C GLU A 241 -23.69 -21.58 0.27
N LEU A 242 -23.73 -20.47 1.02
CA LEU A 242 -24.13 -20.49 2.44
C LEU A 242 -25.55 -21.01 2.64
N GLU A 243 -26.48 -20.69 1.74
CA GLU A 243 -27.85 -21.23 1.82
C GLU A 243 -27.88 -22.74 1.63
N LYS A 244 -27.11 -23.28 0.68
CA LYS A 244 -26.97 -24.74 0.49
C LYS A 244 -26.32 -25.42 1.68
N GLU A 245 -25.26 -24.83 2.23
CA GLU A 245 -24.57 -25.36 3.42
C GLU A 245 -25.50 -25.35 4.64
N ASN A 246 -26.27 -24.28 4.84
CA ASN A 246 -27.24 -24.19 5.94
C ASN A 246 -28.37 -25.22 5.79
N LEU A 247 -28.94 -25.40 4.59
CA LEU A 247 -29.89 -26.48 4.30
C LEU A 247 -29.33 -27.87 4.64
N SER A 248 -28.10 -28.16 4.21
CA SER A 248 -27.45 -29.45 4.52
C SER A 248 -27.20 -29.65 6.03
N SER A 249 -26.95 -28.57 6.77
CA SER A 249 -26.77 -28.59 8.23
C SER A 249 -28.09 -28.86 8.95
N VAL A 250 -29.19 -28.24 8.49
CA VAL A 250 -30.54 -28.48 9.01
C VAL A 250 -30.97 -29.93 8.77
N GLU A 251 -30.78 -30.45 7.55
CA GLU A 251 -31.09 -31.86 7.22
C GLU A 251 -30.28 -32.84 8.08
N ARG A 252 -29.01 -32.55 8.36
CA ARG A 252 -28.18 -33.35 9.28
C ARG A 252 -28.74 -33.33 10.70
N LYS A 253 -29.13 -32.16 11.21
CA LYS A 253 -29.71 -32.02 12.56
C LYS A 253 -31.06 -32.74 12.68
N GLU A 254 -31.90 -32.69 11.65
CA GLU A 254 -33.16 -33.44 11.63
C GLU A 254 -32.93 -34.95 11.61
N ARG A 255 -31.96 -35.44 10.83
CA ARG A 255 -31.57 -36.87 10.85
C ARG A 255 -31.04 -37.31 12.21
N VAL A 256 -30.26 -36.47 12.89
CA VAL A 256 -29.77 -36.74 14.25
C VAL A 256 -30.93 -36.81 15.25
N LYS A 257 -31.89 -35.88 15.18
CA LYS A 257 -33.11 -35.92 16.03
C LYS A 257 -33.95 -37.18 15.78
N LEU A 258 -34.19 -37.55 14.53
CA LEU A 258 -34.94 -38.77 14.19
C LEU A 258 -34.25 -40.05 14.69
N HIS A 259 -32.91 -40.05 14.71
CA HIS A 259 -32.12 -41.14 15.30
C HIS A 259 -32.20 -41.13 16.85
N GLU A 260 -32.13 -39.98 17.51
CA GLU A 260 -32.31 -39.85 18.97
C GLU A 260 -33.72 -40.28 19.43
N GLU A 261 -34.73 -40.04 18.59
CA GLU A 261 -36.11 -40.50 18.81
C GLU A 261 -36.30 -42.02 18.54
N GLY A 262 -35.24 -42.75 18.22
CA GLY A 262 -35.29 -44.21 18.01
C GLY A 262 -36.02 -44.65 16.72
N LYS A 263 -36.24 -43.73 15.78
CA LYS A 263 -36.95 -44.00 14.52
C LYS A 263 -36.02 -44.54 13.41
N ILE A 264 -34.71 -44.61 13.66
CA ILE A 264 -33.67 -45.08 12.71
C ILE A 264 -32.62 -45.90 13.48
N GLU A 265 -32.18 -47.04 12.93
CA GLU A 265 -31.16 -47.92 13.53
C GLU A 265 -29.76 -47.25 13.67
N PRO A 266 -28.95 -47.68 14.65
CA PRO A 266 -27.71 -46.99 15.02
C PRO A 266 -26.55 -47.26 14.06
N LEU A 267 -26.27 -46.30 13.17
CA LEU A 267 -25.06 -46.25 12.34
C LEU A 267 -23.92 -45.55 13.08
N ALA A 268 -23.39 -46.17 14.13
CA ALA A 268 -22.26 -45.65 14.91
C ALA A 268 -20.94 -45.56 14.10
N LEU A 269 -20.84 -46.22 12.94
CA LEU A 269 -19.67 -46.19 12.05
C LEU A 269 -19.70 -45.06 10.99
N ALA A 270 -20.84 -44.40 10.77
CA ALA A 270 -20.95 -43.33 9.77
C ALA A 270 -20.49 -41.96 10.29
N ARG A 271 -20.69 -41.67 11.59
CA ARG A 271 -20.36 -40.37 12.19
C ARG A 271 -18.86 -40.06 12.18
N GLU A 272 -18.02 -41.04 12.52
CA GLU A 272 -16.56 -40.86 12.53
C GLU A 272 -15.97 -40.72 11.12
N HIS A 273 -16.60 -41.37 10.13
CA HIS A 273 -16.14 -41.35 8.74
C HIS A 273 -16.55 -40.05 8.01
N ASP A 274 -17.64 -39.43 8.41
CA ASP A 274 -18.10 -38.14 7.88
C ASP A 274 -17.31 -36.96 8.46
N GLU A 275 -16.95 -36.99 9.75
CA GLU A 275 -16.11 -35.96 10.38
C GLU A 275 -14.66 -35.96 9.85
N LYS A 276 -14.08 -37.14 9.59
CA LYS A 276 -12.77 -37.22 8.94
C LYS A 276 -12.82 -36.70 7.50
N ARG A 277 -13.89 -37.00 6.75
CA ARG A 277 -14.06 -36.49 5.37
C ARG A 277 -14.26 -34.98 5.32
N THR A 278 -14.96 -34.39 6.27
CA THR A 278 -15.14 -32.92 6.32
C THR A 278 -13.83 -32.23 6.67
N PHE A 279 -13.05 -32.75 7.62
CA PHE A 279 -11.75 -32.19 8.00
C PHE A 279 -10.74 -32.25 6.84
N GLU A 280 -10.60 -33.41 6.18
CA GLU A 280 -9.71 -33.56 5.01
C GLU A 280 -10.12 -32.66 3.83
N SER A 281 -11.43 -32.43 3.64
CA SER A 281 -11.96 -31.53 2.62
C SER A 281 -11.60 -30.06 2.91
N LEU A 282 -11.73 -29.64 4.17
CA LEU A 282 -11.36 -28.30 4.63
C LEU A 282 -9.85 -28.04 4.52
N GLU A 283 -9.02 -29.02 4.89
CA GLU A 283 -7.57 -28.94 4.78
C GLU A 283 -7.10 -28.83 3.33
N ARG A 284 -7.74 -29.56 2.40
CA ARG A 284 -7.49 -29.42 0.96
C ARG A 284 -7.91 -28.05 0.42
N LYS A 285 -9.03 -27.48 0.90
CA LYS A 285 -9.46 -26.12 0.53
C LYS A 285 -8.48 -25.07 1.04
N GLU A 286 -8.04 -25.15 2.30
CA GLU A 286 -7.06 -24.23 2.87
C GLU A 286 -5.73 -24.25 2.09
N LYS A 287 -5.24 -25.45 1.78
CA LYS A 287 -4.00 -25.61 1.02
C LYS A 287 -4.09 -24.96 -0.37
N ARG A 288 -5.24 -25.07 -1.05
CA ARG A 288 -5.48 -24.39 -2.35
C ARG A 288 -5.47 -22.87 -2.21
N VAL A 289 -6.16 -22.33 -1.19
CA VAL A 289 -6.22 -20.88 -0.95
C VAL A 289 -4.82 -20.34 -0.64
N ARG A 290 -4.05 -20.99 0.24
CA ARG A 290 -2.66 -20.60 0.54
C ARG A 290 -1.78 -20.59 -0.72
N THR A 291 -1.84 -21.64 -1.54
CA THR A 291 -1.08 -21.68 -2.80
C THR A 291 -1.51 -20.61 -3.80
N GLN A 292 -2.77 -20.19 -3.80
CA GLN A 292 -3.28 -19.13 -4.67
C GLN A 292 -2.81 -17.74 -4.20
N VAL A 293 -2.65 -17.53 -2.89
CA VAL A 293 -2.09 -16.30 -2.30
C VAL A 293 -0.59 -16.19 -2.52
N GLU A 294 0.13 -17.30 -2.32
CA GLU A 294 1.59 -17.35 -2.42
C GLU A 294 2.09 -17.39 -3.88
N GLY A 295 1.33 -18.01 -4.79
CA GLY A 295 1.73 -18.20 -6.18
C GLY A 295 1.48 -17.01 -7.11
N SER A 296 0.72 -16.00 -6.70
CA SER A 296 0.35 -14.88 -7.56
C SER A 296 1.09 -13.59 -7.18
N LEU A 297 2.27 -13.38 -7.79
CA LEU A 297 2.98 -12.09 -7.75
C LEU A 297 2.13 -10.95 -8.33
N GLU A 298 1.17 -11.26 -9.19
CA GLU A 298 0.28 -10.32 -9.88
C GLU A 298 -1.10 -10.17 -9.21
N ALA A 299 -1.39 -10.88 -8.12
CA ALA A 299 -2.66 -10.75 -7.42
C ALA A 299 -2.85 -9.32 -6.92
N THR A 300 -3.98 -8.71 -7.29
CA THR A 300 -4.30 -7.36 -6.87
C THR A 300 -4.45 -7.31 -5.35
N LYS A 301 -4.29 -6.12 -4.75
CA LYS A 301 -4.47 -5.93 -3.31
C LYS A 301 -5.83 -6.45 -2.82
N LEU A 302 -6.85 -6.39 -3.69
CA LEU A 302 -8.19 -6.91 -3.43
C LEU A 302 -8.22 -8.45 -3.39
N ASP A 303 -7.51 -9.12 -4.30
CA ASP A 303 -7.42 -10.58 -4.31
C ASP A 303 -6.74 -11.13 -3.06
N LYS A 304 -5.68 -10.45 -2.60
CA LYS A 304 -4.98 -10.80 -1.35
C LYS A 304 -5.89 -10.62 -0.13
N MET A 305 -6.57 -9.47 -0.02
CA MET A 305 -7.54 -9.23 1.07
C MET A 305 -8.66 -10.28 1.10
N ASN A 306 -9.22 -10.63 -0.06
CA ASN A 306 -10.28 -11.64 -0.15
C ASN A 306 -9.79 -13.04 0.25
N ALA A 307 -8.53 -13.37 -0.03
CA ALA A 307 -7.96 -14.65 0.34
C ALA A 307 -7.63 -14.74 1.83
N PHE A 308 -7.21 -13.64 2.46
CA PHE A 308 -7.12 -13.55 3.93
C PHE A 308 -8.49 -13.72 4.59
N ASP A 309 -9.53 -13.04 4.10
CA ASP A 309 -10.91 -13.23 4.57
C ASP A 309 -11.39 -14.68 4.42
N SER A 310 -10.90 -15.42 3.41
CA SER A 310 -11.24 -16.83 3.19
C SER A 310 -10.49 -17.77 4.14
N LEU A 311 -9.25 -17.42 4.53
CA LEU A 311 -8.45 -18.17 5.49
C LEU A 311 -9.00 -18.02 6.92
N ASP A 312 -9.37 -16.81 7.33
CA ASP A 312 -9.98 -16.55 8.62
C ASP A 312 -11.30 -17.34 8.78
N ARG A 313 -12.13 -17.39 7.72
CA ARG A 313 -13.35 -18.22 7.68
C ARG A 313 -13.05 -19.70 7.88
N LEU A 314 -12.00 -20.22 7.23
CA LEU A 314 -11.60 -21.63 7.34
C LEU A 314 -11.11 -21.96 8.75
N GLU A 315 -10.42 -21.03 9.41
CA GLU A 315 -10.03 -21.20 10.82
C GLU A 315 -11.25 -21.19 11.75
N ASP A 316 -12.21 -20.29 11.56
CA ASP A 316 -13.43 -20.23 12.38
C ASP A 316 -14.29 -21.49 12.21
N LEU A 317 -14.39 -22.02 10.98
CA LEU A 317 -15.04 -23.29 10.68
C LEU A 317 -14.36 -24.47 11.40
N LYS A 318 -13.01 -24.51 11.42
CA LYS A 318 -12.26 -25.54 12.15
C LYS A 318 -12.45 -25.45 13.66
N ARG A 319 -12.64 -24.25 14.20
CA ARG A 319 -12.87 -24.01 15.64
C ARG A 319 -14.31 -24.25 16.07
N GLY A 320 -15.23 -24.48 15.12
CA GLY A 320 -16.66 -24.67 15.40
C GLY A 320 -17.35 -23.39 15.89
N THR A 321 -16.70 -22.23 15.78
CA THR A 321 -17.20 -20.92 16.21
C THR A 321 -17.90 -20.16 15.09
N PHE A 322 -17.99 -20.75 13.89
CA PHE A 322 -18.56 -20.11 12.72
C PHE A 322 -20.09 -19.99 12.82
N ASP A 323 -20.58 -18.77 13.04
CA ASP A 323 -22.00 -18.45 13.04
C ASP A 323 -22.49 -18.14 11.62
N PHE A 324 -23.13 -19.13 10.99
CA PHE A 324 -23.74 -19.01 9.66
C PHE A 324 -24.82 -17.91 9.60
N GLY A 325 -25.52 -17.65 10.71
CA GLY A 325 -26.56 -16.63 10.80
C GLY A 325 -25.96 -15.24 10.70
N GLN A 326 -24.97 -14.95 11.55
CA GLN A 326 -24.24 -13.67 11.53
C GLN A 326 -23.58 -13.42 10.17
N ARG A 327 -22.94 -14.45 9.57
CA ARG A 327 -22.30 -14.29 8.27
C ARG A 327 -23.29 -14.00 7.14
N LYS A 328 -24.46 -14.66 7.16
CA LYS A 328 -25.52 -14.39 6.18
C LYS A 328 -26.03 -12.96 6.31
N GLU A 329 -26.19 -12.45 7.53
CA GLU A 329 -26.57 -11.07 7.79
C GLU A 329 -25.52 -10.08 7.29
N ASP A 330 -24.23 -10.33 7.57
CA ASP A 330 -23.12 -9.51 7.08
C ASP A 330 -23.09 -9.43 5.55
N LEU A 331 -23.26 -10.56 4.86
CA LEU A 331 -23.30 -10.59 3.39
C LEU A 331 -24.55 -9.94 2.80
N MET A 332 -25.69 -10.03 3.47
CA MET A 332 -26.90 -9.29 3.08
C MET A 332 -26.70 -7.78 3.23
N ASN A 333 -26.09 -7.35 4.34
CA ASN A 333 -25.74 -5.94 4.56
C ASN A 333 -24.72 -5.45 3.52
N GLU A 334 -23.73 -6.27 3.20
CA GLU A 334 -22.76 -5.98 2.13
C GLU A 334 -23.43 -5.90 0.76
N LYS A 335 -24.33 -6.83 0.43
CA LYS A 335 -25.13 -6.78 -0.82
C LYS A 335 -25.94 -5.49 -0.91
N VAL A 336 -26.62 -5.09 0.15
CA VAL A 336 -27.41 -3.85 0.21
C VAL A 336 -26.50 -2.63 0.02
N LEU A 337 -25.32 -2.62 0.67
CA LEU A 337 -24.34 -1.55 0.55
C LEU A 337 -23.78 -1.43 -0.86
N VAL A 338 -23.32 -2.54 -1.45
CA VAL A 338 -22.79 -2.57 -2.82
C VAL A 338 -23.87 -2.17 -3.83
N HIS A 339 -25.12 -2.60 -3.62
CA HIS A 339 -26.23 -2.19 -4.46
C HIS A 339 -26.56 -0.69 -4.32
N ARG A 340 -26.52 -0.15 -3.10
CA ARG A 340 -26.66 1.29 -2.86
C ARG A 340 -25.55 2.07 -3.56
N MET A 341 -24.31 1.65 -3.40
CA MET A 341 -23.16 2.26 -4.07
C MET A 341 -23.31 2.19 -5.60
N LEU A 342 -23.66 1.02 -6.15
CA LEU A 342 -23.93 0.89 -7.59
C LEU A 342 -25.02 1.86 -8.03
N ASN A 343 -26.13 1.99 -7.31
CA ASN A 343 -27.18 2.95 -7.64
C ASN A 343 -26.71 4.41 -7.53
N GLU A 344 -25.90 4.74 -6.53
CA GLU A 344 -25.26 6.06 -6.40
C GLU A 344 -24.28 6.35 -7.55
N TYR A 345 -23.53 5.35 -8.02
CA TYR A 345 -22.54 5.49 -9.10
C TYR A 345 -23.16 5.37 -10.52
N LEU A 346 -24.28 4.67 -10.68
CA LEU A 346 -24.95 4.40 -11.96
C LEU A 346 -26.05 5.41 -12.31
N THR A 347 -26.51 6.23 -11.35
CA THR A 347 -27.46 7.28 -11.69
C THR A 347 -26.78 8.28 -12.62
N ARG A 348 -27.29 8.37 -13.86
CA ARG A 348 -26.84 9.37 -14.84
C ARG A 348 -26.87 10.79 -14.27
N GLU A 349 -27.78 11.05 -13.35
CA GLU A 349 -27.94 12.31 -12.62
C GLU A 349 -26.73 12.63 -11.74
N MET A 350 -26.27 11.71 -10.90
CA MET A 350 -25.07 11.90 -10.06
C MET A 350 -23.80 12.11 -10.89
N LEU A 351 -23.60 11.30 -11.94
CA LEU A 351 -22.45 11.47 -12.82
C LEU A 351 -22.51 12.84 -13.53
N ALA A 352 -23.70 13.25 -13.99
CA ALA A 352 -23.91 14.56 -14.60
C ALA A 352 -23.65 15.69 -13.60
N GLU A 353 -24.17 15.60 -12.37
CA GLU A 353 -23.94 16.58 -11.31
C GLU A 353 -22.45 16.71 -10.96
N LYS A 354 -21.73 15.58 -10.83
CA LYS A 354 -20.29 15.61 -10.57
C LYS A 354 -19.48 16.13 -11.76
N CYS A 355 -19.87 15.81 -13.00
CA CYS A 355 -19.27 16.41 -14.19
C CYS A 355 -19.47 17.93 -14.19
N VAL A 356 -20.70 18.40 -13.96
CA VAL A 356 -21.02 19.84 -13.91
C VAL A 356 -20.28 20.54 -12.77
N ALA A 357 -20.17 19.92 -11.60
CA ALA A 357 -19.42 20.45 -10.46
C ALA A 357 -17.92 20.56 -10.77
N LEU A 358 -17.35 19.55 -11.43
CA LEU A 358 -15.95 19.56 -11.89
C LEU A 358 -15.72 20.67 -12.92
N GLU A 359 -16.63 20.83 -13.88
CA GLU A 359 -16.57 21.90 -14.88
C GLU A 359 -16.59 23.29 -14.23
N ARG A 360 -17.49 23.51 -13.26
CA ARG A 360 -17.53 24.77 -12.50
C ARG A 360 -16.24 25.04 -11.75
N ARG A 361 -15.67 24.03 -11.08
CA ARG A 361 -14.39 24.16 -10.36
C ARG A 361 -13.24 24.48 -11.32
N PHE A 362 -13.21 23.84 -12.49
CA PHE A 362 -12.20 24.09 -13.51
C PHE A 362 -12.28 25.54 -14.02
N ASP A 363 -13.48 26.03 -14.32
CA ASP A 363 -13.71 27.41 -14.75
C ASP A 363 -13.37 28.43 -13.65
N GLU A 364 -13.70 28.13 -12.39
CA GLU A 364 -13.35 28.96 -11.24
C GLU A 364 -11.84 29.01 -11.00
N TYR A 365 -11.15 27.87 -11.13
CA TYR A 365 -9.70 27.79 -11.01
C TYR A 365 -9.01 28.63 -12.09
N VAL A 366 -9.42 28.48 -13.36
CA VAL A 366 -8.91 29.29 -14.48
C VAL A 366 -9.15 30.77 -14.22
N ARG A 367 -10.37 31.15 -13.80
CA ARG A 367 -10.72 32.55 -13.48
C ARG A 367 -9.85 33.12 -12.36
N LYS A 368 -9.74 32.43 -11.23
CA LYS A 368 -8.99 32.88 -10.04
C LYS A 368 -7.50 33.06 -10.32
N HIS A 369 -6.92 32.20 -11.15
CA HIS A 369 -5.49 32.20 -11.39
C HIS A 369 -5.11 33.07 -12.60
N SER A 370 -5.97 33.25 -13.61
CA SER A 370 -5.69 34.09 -14.78
C SER A 370 -5.25 35.53 -14.44
N SER A 371 -5.78 36.12 -13.37
CA SER A 371 -5.43 37.48 -12.90
C SER A 371 -4.11 37.53 -12.13
N HIS A 372 -3.82 36.51 -11.31
CA HIS A 372 -2.54 36.43 -10.60
C HIS A 372 -1.37 36.22 -11.55
N TRP A 373 -1.55 35.41 -12.60
CA TRP A 373 -0.49 35.12 -13.57
C TRP A 373 -0.24 36.27 -14.56
N THR A 374 -1.26 37.05 -14.92
CA THR A 374 -1.06 38.28 -15.71
C THR A 374 -0.27 39.33 -14.93
N THR A 375 -0.44 39.39 -13.62
CA THR A 375 0.34 40.27 -12.73
C THR A 375 1.79 39.81 -12.60
N CYS A 376 2.03 38.50 -12.36
CA CYS A 376 3.39 37.95 -12.33
C CYS A 376 4.11 38.11 -13.68
N ALA A 377 3.46 37.82 -14.80
CA ALA A 377 4.07 37.97 -16.13
C ALA A 377 4.41 39.44 -16.46
N ARG A 378 3.67 40.41 -15.91
CA ARG A 378 3.96 41.85 -16.07
C ARG A 378 5.17 42.28 -15.25
N ILE A 379 5.32 41.75 -14.02
CA ILE A 379 6.48 41.97 -13.16
C ILE A 379 7.74 41.34 -13.77
N THR A 380 7.65 40.13 -14.33
CA THR A 380 8.82 39.49 -14.98
C THR A 380 9.25 40.25 -16.24
N LYS A 381 8.31 40.80 -17.01
CA LYS A 381 8.64 41.65 -18.18
C LYS A 381 9.27 42.98 -17.80
N GLN A 382 8.86 43.59 -16.69
CA GLN A 382 9.47 44.82 -16.17
C GLN A 382 10.87 44.61 -15.56
N ASN A 383 11.16 43.40 -15.08
CA ASN A 383 12.50 43.05 -14.55
C ASN A 383 13.47 42.55 -15.63
N LEU A 384 13.00 42.31 -16.86
CA LEU A 384 13.80 41.87 -18.00
C LEU A 384 14.00 42.97 -19.05
N SER A 385 13.42 44.15 -18.85
CA SER A 385 13.66 45.40 -19.60
C SER A 385 14.48 46.35 -18.76
#